data_AF-A0A6I6Y9G9-F1
#
_entry.id   AF-A0A6I6Y9G9-F1
#
_cell.length_a   1.000
_cell.length_b   1.000
_cell.length_c   1.000
_cell.angle_alpha   90.00
_cell.angle_beta   90.00
_cell.angle_gamma   90.00
#
_symmetry.space_group_name_H-M   'P 1'
#
loop_
_entity.id
_entity.type
_entity.pdbx_description
1 polymer ?
#
loop_
_entity_poly.entity_id
_entity_poly.type
_entity_poly.pdbx_seq_one_letter_code
_entity_poly.pdbx_strand_id
1 'polypeptide(L)'
;MFALISCVLLVVCGLGYGVAFIRRKNYLLGVEFLIVGVSATNFTTFIATGWQANYNIAIFLDAFSRGVGVPIIATLGLMAVTHNYKPSPAKDVILFLIAFAATAIYYLSTSFKAALPYFYVLMWSLYTLFLVYFIWRLVRAGESLHALATLLGGAAGLTIALRYDFFPIPGDDTKMVFMTCAFLTWSYSIMQLFYAYGALQRSSTVSSHAMLHPR
;
A
#
# COMPACT_ATOMS: atom_id res chain seq x y z
N MET A 1 -15.69 -5.06 17.62
CA MET A 1 -15.56 -6.38 16.97
C MET A 1 -15.15 -6.27 15.51
N PHE A 2 -15.85 -5.51 14.66
CA PHE A 2 -15.51 -5.37 13.23
C PHE A 2 -14.10 -4.83 12.96
N ALA A 3 -13.65 -3.79 13.69
CA ALA A 3 -12.31 -3.23 13.54
C ALA A 3 -11.19 -4.24 13.82
N LEU A 4 -11.40 -5.15 14.78
CA LEU A 4 -10.43 -6.21 15.09
C LEU A 4 -10.39 -7.24 13.96
N ILE A 5 -11.55 -7.67 13.46
CA ILE A 5 -11.64 -8.62 12.35
C ILE A 5 -10.98 -8.05 11.09
N SER A 6 -11.25 -6.79 10.76
CA SER A 6 -10.62 -6.15 9.60
C SER A 6 -9.11 -5.91 9.80
N CYS A 7 -8.67 -5.66 11.03
CA CYS A 7 -7.24 -5.56 11.34
C CYS A 7 -6.52 -6.92 11.15
N VAL A 8 -7.13 -8.02 11.62
CA VAL A 8 -6.61 -9.37 11.39
C VAL A 8 -6.60 -9.72 9.89
N LEU A 9 -7.63 -9.32 9.14
CA LEU A 9 -7.62 -9.47 7.68
C LEU A 9 -6.43 -8.72 7.06
N LEU A 10 -6.14 -7.51 7.53
CA LEU A 10 -4.99 -6.73 7.07
C LEU A 10 -3.66 -7.41 7.39
N VAL A 11 -3.54 -8.05 8.56
CA VAL A 11 -2.38 -8.89 8.90
C VAL A 11 -2.21 -10.01 7.87
N VAL A 12 -3.28 -10.78 7.61
CA VAL A 12 -3.24 -11.91 6.68
C VAL A 12 -2.90 -11.44 5.26
N CYS A 13 -3.53 -10.37 4.78
CA CYS A 13 -3.26 -9.82 3.46
C CYS A 13 -1.85 -9.26 3.35
N GLY A 14 -1.40 -8.43 4.30
CA GLY A 14 -0.08 -7.81 4.29
C GLY A 14 1.05 -8.85 4.33
N LEU A 15 1.00 -9.78 5.29
CA LEU A 15 2.02 -10.82 5.41
C LEU A 15 1.95 -11.83 4.25
N GLY A 16 0.75 -12.29 3.90
CA GLY A 16 0.55 -13.29 2.85
C GLY A 16 0.96 -12.78 1.47
N TYR A 17 0.43 -11.64 1.04
CA TYR A 17 0.76 -11.07 -0.27
C TYR A 17 2.15 -10.44 -0.30
N GLY A 18 2.66 -9.92 0.83
CA GLY A 18 4.05 -9.47 0.95
C GLY A 18 5.04 -10.60 0.65
N VAL A 19 4.89 -11.75 1.30
CA VAL A 19 5.70 -12.95 0.99
C VAL A 19 5.49 -13.40 -0.46
N ALA A 20 4.26 -13.35 -0.96
CA ALA A 20 3.97 -13.73 -2.35
C ALA A 20 4.68 -12.82 -3.38
N PHE A 21 4.81 -11.52 -3.11
CA PHE A 21 5.57 -10.60 -3.96
C PHE A 21 7.09 -10.82 -3.89
N ILE A 22 7.63 -11.13 -2.71
CA ILE A 22 9.04 -11.53 -2.57
C ILE A 22 9.34 -12.77 -3.43
N ARG A 23 8.44 -13.76 -3.42
CA ARG A 23 8.56 -14.96 -4.28
C ARG A 23 8.54 -14.62 -5.78
N ARG A 24 7.91 -13.51 -6.18
CA ARG A 24 7.94 -12.95 -7.54
C ARG A 24 9.16 -12.06 -7.82
N LYS A 25 10.14 -12.01 -6.90
CA LYS A 25 11.35 -11.16 -6.97
C LYS A 25 11.03 -9.66 -7.02
N ASN A 26 9.87 -9.25 -6.54
CA ASN A 26 9.51 -7.84 -6.36
C ASN A 26 9.64 -7.49 -4.87
N TYR A 27 10.86 -7.15 -4.45
CA TYR A 27 11.16 -6.88 -3.05
C TYR A 27 10.55 -5.56 -2.57
N LEU A 28 10.39 -4.57 -3.45
CA LEU A 28 9.76 -3.29 -3.13
C LEU A 28 8.32 -3.48 -2.64
N LEU A 29 7.45 -4.11 -3.46
CA LEU A 29 6.07 -4.41 -3.05
C LEU A 29 6.01 -5.43 -1.91
N GLY A 30 6.90 -6.43 -1.95
CA GLY A 30 6.91 -7.49 -0.97
C GLY A 30 7.21 -6.98 0.45
N VAL A 31 8.30 -6.24 0.62
CA VAL A 31 8.70 -5.70 1.92
C VAL A 31 7.74 -4.61 2.39
N GLU A 32 7.25 -3.75 1.50
CA GLU A 32 6.23 -2.74 1.85
C GLU A 32 4.98 -3.39 2.46
N PHE A 33 4.42 -4.42 1.81
CA PHE A 33 3.23 -5.09 2.33
C PHE A 33 3.49 -5.94 3.58
N LEU A 34 4.73 -6.44 3.76
CA LEU A 34 5.14 -7.00 5.04
C LEU A 34 5.18 -5.94 6.15
N ILE A 35 5.67 -4.73 5.87
CA ILE A 35 5.67 -3.62 6.84
C ILE A 35 4.23 -3.28 7.25
N VAL A 36 3.30 -3.20 6.30
CA VAL A 36 1.87 -3.01 6.59
C VAL A 36 1.31 -4.17 7.44
N GLY A 37 1.66 -5.42 7.12
CA GLY A 37 1.25 -6.59 7.91
C GLY A 37 1.81 -6.60 9.34
N VAL A 38 3.08 -6.21 9.51
CA VAL A 38 3.73 -6.08 10.83
C VAL A 38 3.12 -4.92 11.62
N SER A 39 2.79 -3.81 10.96
CA SER A 39 2.06 -2.70 11.56
C SER A 39 0.70 -3.17 12.11
N ALA A 40 -0.10 -3.82 11.27
CA ALA A 40 -1.41 -4.36 11.68
C ALA A 40 -1.29 -5.43 12.77
N THR A 41 -0.22 -6.22 12.78
CA THR A 41 0.05 -7.23 13.82
C THR A 41 0.27 -6.55 15.16
N ASN A 42 1.14 -5.54 15.20
CA ASN A 42 1.37 -4.74 16.39
C ASN A 42 0.08 -4.04 16.86
N PHE A 43 -0.70 -3.48 15.94
CA PHE A 43 -1.98 -2.86 16.30
C PHE A 43 -2.97 -3.86 16.89
N THR A 44 -3.05 -5.07 16.33
CA THR A 44 -3.87 -6.17 16.86
C THR A 44 -3.42 -6.58 18.26
N THR A 45 -2.11 -6.73 18.48
CA THR A 45 -1.54 -7.01 19.80
C THR A 45 -1.86 -5.91 20.79
N PHE A 46 -1.79 -4.64 20.39
CA PHE A 46 -2.19 -3.51 21.22
C PHE A 46 -3.68 -3.59 21.62
N ILE A 47 -4.59 -3.87 20.67
CA ILE A 47 -6.02 -4.04 20.99
C ILE A 47 -6.23 -5.17 22.02
N ALA A 48 -5.48 -6.26 21.89
CA ALA A 48 -5.61 -7.43 22.76
C ALA A 48 -4.97 -7.26 24.15
N THR A 49 -3.89 -6.47 24.27
CA THR A 49 -3.05 -6.42 25.48
C THR A 49 -2.99 -5.05 26.15
N GLY A 50 -3.37 -3.98 25.44
CA GLY A 50 -3.17 -2.59 25.87
C GLY A 50 -1.71 -2.12 25.86
N TRP A 51 -0.77 -2.91 25.32
CA TRP A 51 0.66 -2.56 25.41
C TRP A 51 1.04 -1.41 24.47
N GLN A 52 1.32 -0.24 25.06
CA GLN A 52 1.58 1.00 24.33
C GLN A 52 2.78 0.93 23.36
N ALA A 53 3.77 0.08 23.63
CA ALA A 53 4.91 -0.11 22.74
C ALA A 53 4.47 -0.61 21.36
N ASN A 54 3.55 -1.58 21.31
CA ASN A 54 3.00 -2.07 20.05
C ASN A 54 2.20 -1.00 19.31
N TYR A 55 1.44 -0.17 20.03
CA TYR A 55 0.75 0.97 19.42
C TYR A 55 1.73 1.93 18.75
N ASN A 56 2.79 2.33 19.45
CA ASN A 56 3.78 3.27 18.92
C ASN A 56 4.48 2.71 17.67
N ILE A 57 4.81 1.41 17.67
CA ILE A 57 5.36 0.72 16.49
C ILE A 57 4.35 0.72 15.34
N ALA A 58 3.09 0.35 15.60
CA ALA A 58 2.06 0.30 14.58
C ALA A 58 1.84 1.66 13.90
N ILE A 59 1.67 2.73 14.69
CA ILE A 59 1.42 4.07 14.13
C ILE A 59 2.65 4.61 13.39
N PHE A 60 3.87 4.30 13.84
CA PHE A 60 5.08 4.67 13.11
C PHE A 60 5.16 3.97 11.73
N LEU A 61 4.88 2.67 11.68
CA LEU A 61 4.88 1.90 10.43
C LEU A 61 3.71 2.28 9.51
N ASP A 62 2.55 2.65 10.06
CA ASP A 62 1.44 3.25 9.30
C ASP A 62 1.87 4.59 8.68
N ALA A 63 2.49 5.46 9.46
CA ALA A 63 3.02 6.75 9.00
C ALA A 63 4.09 6.58 7.91
N PHE A 64 4.95 5.57 8.03
CA PHE A 64 5.89 5.18 6.97
C PHE A 64 5.15 4.81 5.69
N SER A 65 4.19 3.88 5.78
CA SER A 65 3.48 3.32 4.62
C SER A 65 2.63 4.39 3.90
N ARG A 66 1.99 5.28 4.66
CA ARG A 66 1.17 6.39 4.12
C ARG A 66 2.00 7.52 3.52
N GLY A 67 3.17 7.81 4.09
CA GLY A 67 4.01 8.91 3.64
C GLY A 67 4.89 8.53 2.46
N VAL A 68 5.66 7.46 2.60
CA VAL A 68 6.76 7.14 1.67
C VAL A 68 6.60 5.73 1.10
N GLY A 69 6.20 4.76 1.93
CA GLY A 69 6.09 3.35 1.57
C GLY A 69 5.21 3.11 0.34
N VAL A 70 3.89 3.21 0.46
CA VAL A 70 3.01 3.00 -0.70
C VAL A 70 3.22 4.05 -1.80
N PRO A 71 3.21 5.36 -1.51
CA PRO A 71 3.31 6.36 -2.57
C PRO A 71 4.58 6.30 -3.42
N ILE A 72 5.73 5.96 -2.83
CA ILE A 72 7.01 5.94 -3.54
C ILE A 72 7.47 4.49 -3.76
N ILE A 73 7.61 3.69 -2.70
CA ILE A 73 8.16 2.33 -2.79
C ILE A 73 7.23 1.41 -3.57
N ALA A 74 5.91 1.40 -3.27
CA ALA A 74 4.99 0.56 -4.02
C ALA A 74 4.85 1.03 -5.48
N THR A 75 4.85 2.34 -5.74
CA THR A 75 4.92 2.89 -7.11
C THR A 75 6.13 2.33 -7.88
N LEU A 76 7.33 2.42 -7.31
CA LEU A 76 8.55 1.87 -7.92
C LEU A 76 8.46 0.35 -8.13
N GLY A 77 7.83 -0.37 -7.19
CA GLY A 77 7.56 -1.79 -7.36
C GLY A 77 6.60 -2.09 -8.51
N LEU A 78 5.57 -1.28 -8.73
CA LEU A 78 4.65 -1.37 -9.89
C LEU A 78 5.33 -0.95 -11.21
N MET A 79 6.39 -0.14 -11.15
CA MET A 79 7.20 0.19 -12.33
C MET A 79 7.91 -1.03 -12.94
N ALA A 80 8.02 -2.15 -12.20
CA ALA A 80 8.53 -3.39 -12.76
C ALA A 80 7.68 -3.94 -13.92
N VAL A 81 6.35 -3.78 -13.86
CA VAL A 81 5.42 -4.27 -14.91
C VAL A 81 4.94 -3.18 -15.86
N THR A 82 5.16 -1.90 -15.53
CA THR A 82 4.78 -0.79 -16.41
C THR A 82 5.95 -0.21 -17.20
N HIS A 83 7.13 -0.11 -16.59
CA HIS A 83 8.31 0.56 -17.18
C HIS A 83 9.52 -0.37 -17.32
N ASN A 84 9.35 -1.68 -17.08
CA ASN A 84 10.45 -2.65 -17.03
C ASN A 84 11.57 -2.24 -16.05
N TYR A 85 11.23 -1.50 -14.99
CA TYR A 85 12.15 -1.21 -13.92
C TYR A 85 12.62 -2.52 -13.29
N LYS A 86 13.93 -2.69 -13.11
CA LYS A 86 14.51 -3.87 -12.47
C LYS A 86 14.98 -3.49 -11.06
N PRO A 87 14.21 -3.81 -10.01
CA PRO A 87 14.65 -3.62 -8.64
C PRO A 87 15.95 -4.39 -8.41
N SER A 88 16.87 -3.77 -7.68
CA SER A 88 18.13 -4.40 -7.29
C SER A 88 18.10 -4.52 -5.78
N PRO A 89 18.32 -5.70 -5.18
CA PRO A 89 18.20 -5.87 -3.73
C PRO A 89 18.99 -4.84 -2.91
N ALA A 90 20.20 -4.48 -3.37
CA ALA A 90 21.01 -3.46 -2.69
C ALA A 90 20.38 -2.07 -2.76
N LYS A 91 19.85 -1.67 -3.93
CA LYS A 91 19.17 -0.37 -4.11
C LYS A 91 17.85 -0.33 -3.34
N ASP A 92 17.13 -1.44 -3.33
CA ASP A 92 15.86 -1.59 -2.61
C ASP A 92 16.09 -1.42 -1.11
N VAL A 93 17.12 -2.06 -0.54
CA VAL A 93 17.50 -1.89 0.88
C VAL A 93 17.85 -0.44 1.20
N ILE A 94 18.67 0.22 0.37
CA ILE A 94 19.02 1.63 0.56
C ILE A 94 17.76 2.51 0.51
N LEU A 95 16.83 2.23 -0.41
CA LEU A 95 15.58 2.97 -0.52
C LEU A 95 14.72 2.83 0.74
N PHE A 96 14.58 1.62 1.29
CA PHE A 96 13.88 1.42 2.56
C PHE A 96 14.57 2.15 3.72
N LEU A 97 15.91 2.11 3.81
CA LEU A 97 16.65 2.82 4.86
C LEU A 97 16.42 4.34 4.78
N ILE A 98 16.50 4.92 3.58
CA ILE A 98 16.22 6.34 3.36
C ILE A 98 14.77 6.66 3.71
N ALA A 99 13.82 5.82 3.30
CA ALA A 99 12.41 6.03 3.59
C ALA A 99 12.14 5.97 5.11
N PHE A 100 12.74 5.03 5.84
CA PHE A 100 12.63 4.95 7.30
C PHE A 100 13.23 6.17 7.99
N ALA A 101 14.39 6.64 7.52
CA ALA A 101 15.01 7.85 8.03
C ALA A 101 14.13 9.09 7.77
N ALA A 102 13.56 9.22 6.57
CA ALA A 102 12.63 10.30 6.23
C ALA A 102 11.38 10.27 7.13
N THR A 103 10.79 9.08 7.33
CA THR A 103 9.68 8.90 8.27
C THR A 103 10.05 9.27 9.69
N ALA A 104 11.20 8.83 10.20
CA ALA A 104 11.66 9.22 11.53
C ALA A 104 11.76 10.75 11.67
N ILE A 105 12.30 11.43 10.65
CA ILE A 105 12.43 12.90 10.65
C ILE A 105 11.06 13.57 10.73
N TYR A 106 10.12 13.25 9.84
CA TYR A 106 8.82 13.95 9.83
C TYR A 106 7.88 13.51 10.96
N TYR A 107 7.96 12.26 11.41
CA TYR A 107 7.04 11.70 12.38
C TYR A 107 7.42 12.08 13.81
N LEU A 108 8.72 12.08 14.14
CA LEU A 108 9.20 12.38 15.50
C LEU A 108 9.36 13.89 15.73
N SER A 109 9.52 14.68 14.66
CA SER A 109 9.67 16.12 14.77
C SER A 109 8.33 16.82 15.05
N THR A 110 8.33 17.67 16.08
CA THR A 110 7.18 18.51 16.40
C THR A 110 6.91 19.57 15.32
N SER A 111 7.94 19.99 14.58
CA SER A 111 7.84 21.01 13.53
C SER A 111 6.95 20.60 12.36
N PHE A 112 6.85 19.29 12.08
CA PHE A 112 6.04 18.79 10.96
C PHE A 112 4.61 18.43 11.36
N LYS A 113 4.26 18.37 12.65
CA LYS A 113 2.95 17.88 13.12
C LYS A 113 1.75 18.53 12.43
N ALA A 114 1.78 19.85 12.24
CA ALA A 114 0.69 20.58 11.58
C ALA A 114 0.61 20.30 10.06
N ALA A 115 1.74 19.99 9.42
CA ALA A 115 1.83 19.73 7.99
C ALA A 115 1.58 18.26 7.61
N LEU A 116 1.70 17.32 8.56
CA LEU A 116 1.60 15.88 8.29
C LEU A 116 0.29 15.44 7.60
N PRO A 117 -0.90 15.91 8.04
CA PRO A 117 -2.15 15.59 7.33
C PRO A 117 -2.12 15.95 5.84
N TYR A 118 -1.64 17.15 5.53
CA TYR A 118 -1.55 17.65 4.15
C TYR A 118 -0.51 16.87 3.36
N PHE A 119 0.62 16.55 3.98
CA PHE A 119 1.66 15.71 3.38
C PHE A 119 1.10 14.34 3.00
N TYR A 120 0.39 13.66 3.91
CA TYR A 120 -0.19 12.34 3.60
C TYR A 120 -1.22 12.39 2.47
N VAL A 121 -2.10 13.39 2.45
CA VAL A 121 -3.06 13.56 1.34
C VAL A 121 -2.35 13.86 0.03
N LEU A 122 -1.31 14.69 0.03
CA LEU A 122 -0.51 14.97 -1.15
C LEU A 122 0.13 13.69 -1.70
N MET A 123 0.78 12.92 -0.82
CA MET A 123 1.44 11.66 -1.21
C MET A 123 0.43 10.64 -1.75
N TRP A 124 -0.73 10.51 -1.11
CA TRP A 124 -1.82 9.68 -1.63
C TRP A 124 -2.38 10.17 -2.96
N SER A 125 -2.49 11.48 -3.17
CA SER A 125 -2.97 12.04 -4.44
C SER A 125 -2.00 11.73 -5.59
N LEU A 126 -0.68 11.86 -5.33
CA LEU A 126 0.36 11.48 -6.30
C LEU A 126 0.32 9.98 -6.60
N TYR A 127 0.15 9.15 -5.57
CA TYR A 127 -0.02 7.71 -5.75
C TYR A 127 -1.26 7.37 -6.58
N THR A 128 -2.40 8.00 -6.30
CA THR A 128 -3.63 7.80 -7.08
C THR A 128 -3.46 8.22 -8.54
N LEU A 129 -2.72 9.30 -8.82
CA LEU A 129 -2.39 9.70 -10.19
C LEU A 129 -1.59 8.61 -10.92
N PHE A 130 -0.61 8.01 -10.25
CA PHE A 130 0.10 6.86 -10.79
C PHE A 130 -0.82 5.64 -10.98
N LEU A 131 -1.75 5.38 -10.05
CA LEU A 131 -2.72 4.31 -10.19
C LEU A 131 -3.63 4.50 -11.40
N VAL A 132 -4.03 5.73 -11.76
CA VAL A 132 -4.77 6.00 -13.00
C VAL A 132 -3.98 5.53 -14.22
N TYR A 133 -2.68 5.81 -14.26
CA TYR A 133 -1.81 5.30 -15.31
C TYR A 133 -1.71 3.76 -15.30
N PHE A 134 -1.56 3.15 -14.12
CA PHE A 134 -1.52 1.68 -13.99
C PHE A 134 -2.85 1.03 -14.44
N ILE A 135 -3.99 1.63 -14.11
CA ILE A 135 -5.33 1.23 -14.56
C ILE A 135 -5.42 1.32 -16.08
N TRP A 136 -4.96 2.43 -16.67
CA TRP A 136 -4.91 2.57 -18.12
C TRP A 136 -4.08 1.48 -18.80
N ARG A 137 -2.95 1.08 -18.19
CA ARG A 137 -2.14 -0.05 -18.68
C ARG A 137 -2.88 -1.39 -18.60
N LEU A 138 -3.65 -1.64 -17.55
CA LEU A 138 -4.50 -2.83 -17.43
C LEU A 138 -5.58 -2.86 -18.51
N VAL A 139 -6.27 -1.73 -18.74
CA VAL A 139 -7.27 -1.61 -19.81
C VAL A 139 -6.65 -1.91 -21.18
N ARG A 140 -5.48 -1.34 -21.47
CA ARG A 140 -4.76 -1.61 -22.73
C ARG A 140 -4.30 -3.06 -22.89
N ALA A 141 -4.12 -3.77 -21.77
CA ALA A 141 -3.78 -5.19 -21.76
C ALA A 141 -5.01 -6.11 -21.82
N GLY A 142 -6.23 -5.56 -21.92
CA GLY A 142 -7.48 -6.32 -21.90
C GLY A 142 -7.96 -6.76 -20.51
N GLU A 143 -7.27 -6.34 -19.45
CA GLU A 143 -7.52 -6.77 -18.05
C GLU A 143 -8.56 -5.86 -17.37
N SER A 144 -9.76 -5.76 -17.97
CA SER A 144 -10.81 -4.80 -17.56
C SER A 144 -11.33 -4.99 -16.13
N LEU A 145 -11.47 -6.24 -15.69
CA LEU A 145 -11.88 -6.54 -14.31
C LEU A 145 -10.85 -6.09 -13.29
N HIS A 146 -9.56 -6.34 -13.56
CA HIS A 146 -8.49 -5.86 -12.69
C HIS A 146 -8.36 -4.34 -12.75
N ALA A 147 -8.61 -3.70 -13.90
CA ALA A 147 -8.66 -2.25 -14.02
C ALA A 147 -9.76 -1.65 -13.13
N LEU A 148 -10.99 -2.16 -13.23
CA LEU A 148 -12.13 -1.70 -12.43
C LEU A 148 -11.91 -1.93 -10.93
N ALA A 149 -11.46 -3.12 -10.53
CA ALA A 149 -11.18 -3.42 -9.14
C ALA A 149 -10.06 -2.53 -8.57
N THR A 150 -9.02 -2.23 -9.36
CA THR A 150 -7.96 -1.30 -8.94
C THR A 150 -8.48 0.13 -8.84
N LEU A 151 -9.39 0.56 -9.72
CA LEU A 151 -10.05 1.86 -9.63
C LEU A 151 -10.85 2.00 -8.32
N LEU A 152 -11.68 1.00 -8.00
CA LEU A 152 -12.47 0.98 -6.77
C LEU A 152 -11.57 1.01 -5.51
N GLY A 153 -10.50 0.21 -5.51
CA GLY A 153 -9.51 0.21 -4.43
C GLY A 153 -8.79 1.56 -4.28
N GLY A 154 -8.35 2.16 -5.38
CA GLY A 154 -7.70 3.47 -5.38
C GLY A 154 -8.62 4.60 -4.91
N ALA A 155 -9.88 4.60 -5.36
CA ALA A 155 -10.88 5.58 -4.93
C ALA A 155 -11.22 5.44 -3.43
N ALA A 156 -11.36 4.20 -2.95
CA ALA A 156 -11.55 3.93 -1.52
C ALA A 156 -10.32 4.38 -0.72
N GLY A 157 -9.10 4.07 -1.17
CA GLY A 157 -7.85 4.49 -0.52
C GLY A 157 -7.71 6.00 -0.40
N LEU A 158 -7.99 6.74 -1.49
CA LEU A 158 -7.98 8.20 -1.46
C LEU A 158 -9.06 8.76 -0.53
N THR A 159 -10.25 8.15 -0.50
CA THR A 159 -11.33 8.52 0.42
C THR A 159 -10.89 8.35 1.87
N ILE A 160 -10.24 7.22 2.21
CA ILE A 160 -9.68 6.98 3.54
C ILE A 160 -8.62 8.03 3.88
N ALA A 161 -7.71 8.35 2.95
CA ALA A 161 -6.67 9.36 3.18
C ALA A 161 -7.26 10.74 3.51
N LEU A 162 -8.31 11.16 2.81
CA LEU A 162 -9.02 12.42 3.08
C LEU A 162 -9.76 12.38 4.43
N ARG A 163 -10.40 11.26 4.76
CA ARG A 163 -11.18 11.10 6.00
C ARG A 163 -10.32 10.91 7.25
N TYR A 164 -9.09 10.42 7.10
CA TYR A 164 -8.18 10.14 8.22
C TYR A 164 -8.01 11.37 9.10
N ASP A 165 -7.69 12.52 8.49
CA ASP A 165 -7.28 13.72 9.21
C ASP A 165 -8.21 14.93 8.99
N PHE A 166 -8.98 14.99 7.88
CA PHE A 166 -9.77 16.19 7.54
C PHE A 166 -11.28 16.04 7.72
N PHE A 167 -11.82 14.85 7.44
CA PHE A 167 -13.27 14.64 7.39
C PHE A 167 -13.70 13.47 8.30
N PRO A 168 -13.69 13.67 9.63
CA PRO A 168 -14.12 12.64 10.57
C PRO A 168 -15.56 12.19 10.28
N ILE A 169 -15.85 10.92 10.52
CA ILE A 169 -17.18 10.36 10.33
C ILE A 169 -18.08 10.84 11.49
N PRO A 170 -19.21 11.52 11.23
CA PRO A 170 -20.13 11.95 12.28
C PRO A 170 -20.63 10.75 13.09
N GLY A 171 -20.52 10.82 14.43
CA GLY A 171 -20.93 9.76 15.34
C GLY A 171 -19.92 8.62 15.54
N ASP A 172 -18.70 8.70 14.96
CA ASP A 172 -17.63 7.72 15.16
C ASP A 172 -16.52 8.28 16.08
N ASP A 173 -16.90 8.63 17.31
CA ASP A 173 -15.99 9.27 18.28
C ASP A 173 -14.80 8.38 18.65
N THR A 174 -15.01 7.05 18.63
CA THR A 174 -13.96 6.05 18.90
C THR A 174 -13.11 5.69 17.69
N LYS A 175 -13.41 6.25 16.51
CA LYS A 175 -12.76 5.93 15.21
C LYS A 175 -12.87 4.47 14.77
N MET A 176 -13.71 3.67 15.42
CA MET A 176 -13.80 2.23 15.14
C MET A 176 -14.42 1.95 13.77
N VAL A 177 -15.38 2.76 13.33
CA VAL A 177 -15.96 2.63 11.99
C VAL A 177 -14.91 3.01 10.94
N PHE A 178 -14.24 4.15 11.14
CA PHE A 178 -13.14 4.60 10.30
C PHE A 178 -12.05 3.53 10.16
N MET A 179 -11.55 2.99 11.28
CA MET A 179 -10.52 1.94 11.30
C MET A 179 -10.99 0.67 10.59
N THR A 180 -12.26 0.28 10.77
CA THR A 180 -12.82 -0.85 10.05
C THR A 180 -12.73 -0.66 8.54
N CYS A 181 -13.21 0.49 8.03
CA CYS A 181 -13.15 0.82 6.62
C CYS A 181 -11.70 0.91 6.12
N ALA A 182 -10.82 1.57 6.87
CA ALA A 182 -9.41 1.73 6.51
C ALA A 182 -8.72 0.37 6.35
N PHE A 183 -8.86 -0.54 7.33
CA PHE A 183 -8.23 -1.86 7.26
C PHE A 183 -8.79 -2.72 6.13
N LEU A 184 -10.10 -2.64 5.85
CA LEU A 184 -10.70 -3.34 4.71
C LEU A 184 -10.17 -2.79 3.37
N THR A 185 -10.11 -1.47 3.22
CA THR A 185 -9.56 -0.81 2.03
C THR A 185 -8.10 -1.20 1.80
N TRP A 186 -7.27 -1.17 2.83
CA TRP A 186 -5.88 -1.62 2.75
C TRP A 186 -5.76 -3.09 2.37
N SER A 187 -6.53 -3.97 3.01
CA SER A 187 -6.54 -5.42 2.72
C SER A 187 -6.92 -5.70 1.27
N TYR A 188 -8.00 -5.07 0.81
CA TYR A 188 -8.47 -5.14 -0.57
C TYR A 188 -7.41 -4.64 -1.54
N SER A 189 -6.80 -3.49 -1.25
CA SER A 189 -5.82 -2.86 -2.15
C SER A 189 -4.57 -3.72 -2.31
N ILE A 190 -4.04 -4.30 -1.22
CA ILE A 190 -2.88 -5.20 -1.25
C ILE A 190 -3.20 -6.43 -2.11
N MET A 191 -4.33 -7.08 -1.84
CA MET A 191 -4.77 -8.26 -2.60
C MET A 191 -4.95 -7.93 -4.07
N GLN A 192 -5.67 -6.85 -4.37
CA GLN A 192 -5.99 -6.45 -5.73
C GLN A 192 -4.74 -6.06 -6.51
N LEU A 193 -3.80 -5.33 -5.90
CA LEU A 193 -2.52 -5.01 -6.53
C LEU A 193 -1.70 -6.26 -6.85
N PHE A 194 -1.72 -7.28 -5.98
CA PHE A 194 -1.05 -8.55 -6.27
C PHE A 194 -1.60 -9.22 -7.53
N TYR A 195 -2.92 -9.32 -7.66
CA TYR A 195 -3.54 -9.94 -8.83
C TYR A 195 -3.40 -9.08 -10.09
N ALA A 196 -3.60 -7.77 -9.98
CA ALA A 196 -3.46 -6.83 -11.10
C ALA A 196 -2.01 -6.78 -11.62
N TYR A 197 -1.02 -6.79 -10.72
CA TYR A 197 0.39 -6.91 -11.10
C TYR A 197 0.64 -8.20 -11.88
N GLY A 198 0.15 -9.33 -11.37
CA GLY A 198 0.29 -10.62 -12.03
C GLY A 198 -0.39 -10.68 -13.39
N ALA A 199 -1.55 -10.03 -13.54
CA ALA A 199 -2.27 -9.93 -14.81
C ALA A 199 -1.44 -9.18 -15.85
N LEU A 200 -0.96 -7.97 -15.51
CA LEU A 200 -0.14 -7.18 -16.42
C LEU A 200 1.17 -7.89 -16.78
N GLN A 201 1.81 -8.57 -15.81
CA GLN A 201 3.01 -9.37 -16.04
C GLN A 201 2.79 -10.50 -17.07
N ARG A 202 1.64 -11.19 -17.00
CA ARG A 202 1.29 -12.24 -17.98
C ARG A 202 1.04 -11.65 -19.37
N SER A 203 0.26 -10.58 -19.46
CA SER A 203 -0.08 -9.94 -20.74
C SER A 203 1.14 -9.38 -21.46
N SER A 204 2.12 -8.83 -20.71
CA SER A 204 3.41 -8.40 -21.29
C SER A 204 4.21 -9.59 -21.85
N THR A 205 4.22 -10.74 -21.16
CA THR A 205 4.95 -11.93 -21.62
C THR A 205 4.35 -12.51 -22.90
N VAL A 206 3.02 -12.60 -22.98
CA VAL A 206 2.30 -13.08 -24.18
C VAL A 206 2.59 -12.18 -25.39
N SER A 207 2.56 -10.86 -25.19
CA SER A 207 2.87 -9.90 -26.26
C SER A 207 4.30 -10.06 -26.78
N SER A 208 5.29 -10.24 -25.90
CA SER A 208 6.67 -10.48 -26.32
C SER A 208 6.85 -11.79 -27.08
N HIS A 209 6.19 -12.87 -26.66
CA HIS A 209 6.28 -14.17 -27.34
C HIS A 209 5.62 -14.15 -28.73
N ALA A 210 4.49 -13.45 -28.87
CA ALA A 210 3.81 -13.29 -30.17
C ALA A 210 4.66 -12.49 -31.18
N MET A 211 5.48 -11.54 -30.72
CA MET A 211 6.40 -10.79 -31.60
C MET A 211 7.62 -11.60 -32.04
N LEU A 212 8.10 -12.54 -31.21
CA LEU A 212 9.28 -13.37 -31.52
C LEU A 212 8.96 -14.57 -32.41
N HIS A 213 7.69 -15.00 -32.45
CA HIS A 213 7.22 -16.07 -33.32
C HIS A 213 5.98 -15.63 -34.11
N PRO A 214 6.15 -14.79 -35.16
CA PRO A 214 5.08 -14.52 -36.11
C PRO A 214 4.71 -15.82 -36.82
N ARG A 215 3.41 -16.13 -36.91
CA ARG A 215 2.90 -17.25 -37.71
C ARG A 215 3.05 -16.96 -39.20
#